data_AF-A0A0L0UJB6-F1
#
_entry.id   AF-A0A0L0UJB6-F1
#
_cell.length_a   1.000
_cell.length_b   1.000
_cell.length_c   1.000
_cell.angle_alpha   90.00
_cell.angle_beta   90.00
_cell.angle_gamma   90.00
#
_symmetry.space_group_name_H-M   'P 1'
#
loop_
_entity.id
_entity.type
_entity.pdbx_description
1 polymer ?
#
loop_
_entity_poly.entity_id
_entity_poly.type
_entity_poly.pdbx_seq_one_letter_code
_entity_poly.pdbx_strand_id
1 'polypeptide(L)'
;MKSADPDKFCKWRIVSDGIDFFRPYMGSKRVIQCHINVLKQLMRHDQQYPLITDLEDETFRDQVGKLDIGSCVAEIFDDTPGEGSHHVPLDLMVGIWISKLSINLMVDKKERKVLSLRLWGEDITLNPNTEDTRASCLAAKDWIRILTQILLNPKAWIASTNPK
;
A
#
# COMPACT_ATOMS: atom_id res chain seq x y z
N MET A 1 23.48 3.35 26.43
CA MET A 1 22.19 3.07 25.76
C MET A 1 21.18 2.68 26.83
N LYS A 2 20.15 3.50 27.09
CA LYS A 2 19.10 3.16 28.07
C LYS A 2 18.40 1.87 27.58
N SER A 3 18.45 0.82 28.38
CA SER A 3 17.65 -0.38 28.18
C SER A 3 16.19 0.07 28.13
N ALA A 4 15.55 -0.10 26.99
CA ALA A 4 14.17 0.28 26.84
C ALA A 4 13.32 -0.62 27.75
N ASP A 5 12.54 0.03 28.60
CA ASP A 5 11.76 -0.57 29.69
C ASP A 5 10.78 -1.59 29.11
N PRO A 6 10.85 -2.90 29.46
CA PRO A 6 10.05 -3.95 28.83
C PRO A 6 8.53 -3.74 28.94
N ASP A 7 8.10 -2.90 29.88
CA ASP A 7 6.68 -2.58 30.08
C ASP A 7 6.15 -1.41 29.24
N LYS A 8 7.03 -0.68 28.53
CA LYS A 8 6.62 0.45 27.67
C LYS A 8 6.35 0.03 26.22
N PHE A 9 6.62 -1.21 25.86
CA PHE A 9 6.42 -1.72 24.50
C PHE A 9 4.99 -2.24 24.29
N CYS A 10 4.45 -2.02 23.09
CA CYS A 10 3.23 -2.71 22.70
C CYS A 10 3.55 -4.20 22.47
N LYS A 11 2.93 -5.08 23.26
CA LYS A 11 3.14 -6.54 23.22
C LYS A 11 2.39 -7.21 22.05
N TRP A 12 1.46 -6.49 21.43
CA TRP A 12 0.54 -7.01 20.43
C TRP A 12 0.85 -6.48 19.04
N ARG A 13 0.63 -7.32 18.02
CA ARG A 13 0.75 -6.98 16.60
C ARG A 13 -0.64 -7.00 15.96
N ILE A 14 -1.12 -5.84 15.56
CA ILE A 14 -2.44 -5.70 14.92
C ILE A 14 -2.22 -5.78 13.41
N VAL A 15 -2.96 -6.67 12.75
CA VAL A 15 -3.02 -6.78 11.29
C VAL A 15 -4.15 -5.90 10.77
N SER A 16 -4.01 -5.33 9.57
CA SER A 16 -5.01 -4.47 8.91
C SER A 16 -6.44 -4.98 9.00
N ASP A 17 -6.67 -6.26 8.70
CA ASP A 17 -8.02 -6.86 8.66
C ASP A 17 -8.76 -6.86 10.00
N GLY A 18 -8.06 -6.73 11.13
CA GLY A 18 -8.66 -6.76 12.46
C GLY A 18 -8.94 -5.39 13.07
N ILE A 19 -8.57 -4.30 12.41
CA ILE A 19 -8.53 -2.97 13.03
C ILE A 19 -9.90 -2.51 13.51
N ASP A 20 -10.93 -2.69 12.69
CA ASP A 20 -12.30 -2.26 13.02
C ASP A 20 -12.81 -2.89 14.31
N PHE A 21 -12.40 -4.14 14.59
CA PHE A 21 -12.76 -4.84 15.81
C PHE A 21 -12.01 -4.31 17.04
N PHE A 22 -10.71 -4.01 16.92
CA PHE A 22 -9.90 -3.52 18.03
C PHE A 22 -10.11 -2.04 18.31
N ARG A 23 -10.55 -1.28 17.32
CA ARG A 23 -10.67 0.18 17.36
C ARG A 23 -11.39 0.72 18.61
N PRO A 24 -12.54 0.18 19.06
CA PRO A 24 -13.22 0.67 20.26
C PRO A 24 -12.44 0.44 21.56
N TYR A 25 -11.56 -0.56 21.58
CA TYR A 25 -10.75 -0.95 22.74
C TYR A 25 -9.37 -0.28 22.74
N MET A 26 -9.01 0.40 21.65
CA MET A 26 -7.75 1.12 21.53
C MET A 26 -7.85 2.51 22.17
N GLY A 27 -6.86 2.85 22.99
CA GLY A 27 -6.72 4.21 23.49
C GLY A 27 -6.31 5.17 22.36
N SER A 28 -6.82 6.40 22.40
CA SER A 28 -6.52 7.46 21.44
C SER A 28 -5.02 7.74 21.26
N LYS A 29 -4.20 7.42 22.28
CA LYS A 29 -2.74 7.54 22.21
C LYS A 29 -2.11 6.77 21.04
N ARG A 30 -2.68 5.63 20.61
CA ARG A 30 -2.08 4.76 19.57
C ARG A 30 -2.76 4.90 18.20
N VAL A 31 -3.66 5.87 18.07
CA VAL A 31 -4.31 6.21 16.81
C VAL A 31 -3.69 7.50 16.30
N ILE A 32 -3.06 7.43 15.13
CA ILE A 32 -2.34 8.55 14.52
C ILE A 32 -2.98 8.94 13.19
N GLN A 33 -2.76 10.18 12.76
CA GLN A 33 -3.23 10.68 11.48
C GLN A 33 -2.09 10.54 10.47
N CYS A 34 -2.38 10.02 9.29
CA CYS A 34 -1.38 9.78 8.26
C CYS A 34 -1.89 10.34 6.92
N HIS A 35 -1.13 11.25 6.33
CA HIS A 35 -1.47 11.78 5.02
C HIS A 35 -1.29 10.69 3.94
N ILE A 36 -2.15 10.69 2.92
CA ILE A 36 -2.09 9.71 1.83
C ILE A 36 -0.71 9.63 1.13
N ASN A 37 0.03 10.73 1.06
CA ASN A 37 1.39 10.72 0.48
C ASN A 37 2.38 9.89 1.31
N VAL A 38 2.25 9.93 2.64
CA VAL A 38 3.06 9.09 3.54
C VAL A 38 2.68 7.64 3.36
N LEU A 39 1.37 7.33 3.29
CA LEU A 39 0.91 5.98 2.96
C LEU A 39 1.49 5.49 1.63
N LYS A 40 1.50 6.35 0.60
CA LYS A 40 2.09 6.03 -0.71
C LYS A 40 3.56 5.65 -0.55
N GLN A 41 4.33 6.40 0.23
CA GLN A 41 5.74 6.12 0.53
C GLN A 41 5.91 4.79 1.27
N LEU A 42 5.11 4.54 2.32
CA LEU A 42 5.13 3.29 3.10
C LEU A 42 4.75 2.05 2.28
N MET A 43 3.97 2.22 1.21
CA MET A 43 3.54 1.14 0.34
C MET A 43 4.54 0.80 -0.78
N ARG A 44 5.54 1.66 -1.05
CA ARG A 44 6.52 1.42 -2.12
C ARG A 44 7.36 0.16 -1.81
N HIS A 45 7.64 -0.59 -2.88
CA HIS A 45 8.22 -1.93 -2.83
C HIS A 45 9.69 -1.97 -2.39
N ASP A 46 10.42 -0.88 -2.60
CA ASP A 46 11.83 -0.70 -2.23
C ASP A 46 12.04 -0.53 -0.72
N GLN A 47 11.00 -0.19 0.04
CA GLN A 47 11.08 0.09 1.47
C GLN A 47 10.11 -0.80 2.24
N GLN A 48 10.47 -2.06 2.46
CA GLN A 48 9.72 -2.93 3.38
C GLN A 48 9.84 -2.46 4.84
N TYR A 49 10.82 -1.58 5.13
CA TYR A 49 11.09 -0.96 6.42
C TYR A 49 11.70 0.45 6.25
N PRO A 50 10.93 1.46 5.79
CA PRO A 50 11.42 2.83 5.69
C PRO A 50 11.93 3.34 7.04
N LEU A 51 13.01 4.11 7.02
CA LEU A 51 13.49 4.80 8.21
C LEU A 51 12.56 5.97 8.53
N ILE A 52 12.35 6.23 9.81
CA ILE A 52 11.51 7.36 10.27
C ILE A 52 12.06 8.69 9.75
N THR A 53 13.38 8.81 9.58
CA THR A 53 14.05 10.00 9.04
C THR A 53 13.75 10.28 7.58
N ASP A 54 13.40 9.25 6.81
CA ASP A 54 13.25 9.32 5.36
C ASP A 54 11.82 9.70 4.96
N LEU A 55 10.89 9.74 5.93
CA LEU A 55 9.51 10.15 5.71
C LEU A 55 9.46 11.65 5.45
N GLU A 56 8.79 12.02 4.37
CA GLU A 56 8.68 13.42 3.92
C GLU A 56 7.86 14.28 4.90
N ASP A 57 6.92 13.68 5.61
CA ASP A 57 6.01 14.38 6.53
C ASP A 57 6.60 14.50 7.95
N GLU A 58 6.99 15.71 8.32
CA GLU A 58 7.50 16.05 9.65
C GLU A 58 6.44 15.86 10.75
N THR A 59 5.17 16.14 10.46
CA THR A 59 4.08 16.03 11.45
C THR A 59 3.84 14.58 11.84
N PHE A 60 3.85 13.69 10.85
CA PHE A 60 3.75 12.25 11.07
C PHE A 60 4.96 11.72 11.84
N ARG A 61 6.18 12.18 11.52
CA ARG A 61 7.40 11.81 12.24
C ARG A 61 7.36 12.23 13.71
N ASP A 62 6.87 13.43 13.99
CA ASP A 62 6.70 13.92 15.36
C ASP A 62 5.65 13.13 16.14
N GLN A 63 4.56 12.70 15.48
CA GLN A 63 3.57 11.81 16.09
C GLN A 63 4.20 10.47 16.44
N VAL A 64 4.89 9.83 15.49
CA VAL A 64 5.56 8.54 15.70
C VAL A 64 6.65 8.62 16.76
N GLY A 65 7.42 9.71 16.81
CA GLY A 65 8.48 9.91 17.79
C GLY A 65 7.99 10.06 19.24
N LYS A 66 6.73 10.46 19.43
CA LYS A 66 6.06 10.52 20.75
C LYS A 66 5.49 9.16 21.18
N LEU A 67 5.36 8.21 20.25
CA LEU A 67 4.85 6.88 20.55
C LEU A 67 5.94 5.96 21.07
N ASP A 68 5.52 5.00 21.88
CA ASP A 68 6.38 3.91 22.28
C ASP A 68 6.42 2.86 21.16
N ILE A 69 7.52 2.13 21.10
CA ILE A 69 7.76 1.07 20.11
C ILE A 69 6.63 0.02 20.17
N GLY A 70 6.16 -0.39 18.98
CA GLY A 70 5.14 -1.42 18.81
C GLY A 70 4.03 -1.02 17.83
N SER A 71 2.84 -1.59 18.00
CA SER A 71 1.72 -1.38 17.05
C SER A 71 0.95 -0.09 17.30
N CYS A 72 0.61 0.59 16.22
CA CYS A 72 -0.32 1.71 16.15
C CYS A 72 -1.27 1.55 14.96
N VAL A 73 -2.35 2.32 14.95
CA VAL A 73 -3.30 2.42 13.84
C VAL A 73 -3.17 3.81 13.25
N ALA A 74 -3.01 3.88 11.93
CA ALA A 74 -3.00 5.13 11.19
C ALA A 74 -4.33 5.32 10.46
N GLU A 75 -4.99 6.43 10.75
CA GLU A 75 -6.12 6.94 9.97
C GLU A 75 -5.59 7.70 8.77
N ILE A 76 -6.06 7.35 7.59
CA ILE A 76 -5.60 7.95 6.35
C ILE A 76 -6.51 9.12 6.01
N PHE A 77 -5.90 10.29 5.79
CA PHE A 77 -6.60 11.47 5.33
C PHE A 77 -6.00 12.02 4.04
N ASP A 78 -6.81 12.78 3.30
CA ASP A 78 -6.43 13.51 2.09
C ASP A 78 -6.88 14.97 2.26
N ASP A 79 -5.96 15.90 2.03
CA ASP A 79 -6.21 17.34 2.13
C ASP A 79 -6.88 17.92 0.86
N THR A 80 -7.12 17.09 -0.17
CA THR A 80 -7.61 17.53 -1.48
C THR A 80 -9.11 17.26 -1.67
N PRO A 81 -10.03 18.15 -1.23
CA PRO A 81 -11.45 18.01 -1.54
C PRO A 81 -11.72 18.45 -2.99
N GLY A 82 -11.78 17.52 -3.95
CA GLY A 82 -12.19 17.85 -5.32
C GLY A 82 -12.07 16.69 -6.32
N GLU A 83 -12.70 16.81 -7.50
CA GLU A 83 -12.85 15.80 -8.57
C GLU A 83 -11.57 15.08 -9.08
N GLY A 84 -10.38 15.44 -8.60
CA GLY A 84 -9.10 14.73 -8.83
C GLY A 84 -8.50 14.07 -7.57
N SER A 85 -9.27 14.02 -6.49
CA SER A 85 -8.95 13.40 -5.20
C SER A 85 -8.73 11.91 -5.38
N HIS A 86 -7.70 11.40 -4.71
CA HIS A 86 -7.59 9.96 -4.49
C HIS A 86 -8.88 9.51 -3.80
N HIS A 87 -9.56 8.48 -4.30
CA HIS A 87 -10.78 7.97 -3.67
C HIS A 87 -10.45 7.30 -2.33
N VAL A 88 -10.10 8.09 -1.32
CA VAL A 88 -9.83 7.65 0.04
C VAL A 88 -11.17 7.37 0.69
N PRO A 89 -11.44 6.11 1.09
CA PRO A 89 -12.61 5.81 1.91
C PRO A 89 -12.56 6.64 3.19
N LEU A 90 -13.70 7.21 3.60
CA LEU A 90 -13.83 8.08 4.79
C LEU A 90 -13.25 7.43 6.07
N ASP A 91 -13.23 6.10 6.14
CA ASP A 91 -12.79 5.32 7.29
C ASP A 91 -11.56 4.43 7.00
N LEU A 92 -10.69 4.82 6.06
CA LEU A 92 -9.50 4.01 5.77
C LEU A 92 -8.51 4.03 6.93
N MET A 93 -8.35 2.88 7.57
CA MET A 93 -7.39 2.67 8.65
C MET A 93 -6.39 1.58 8.28
N VAL A 94 -5.13 1.79 8.62
CA VAL A 94 -4.06 0.82 8.38
C VAL A 94 -3.24 0.56 9.64
N GLY A 95 -2.79 -0.69 9.78
CA GLY A 95 -1.97 -1.10 10.90
C GLY A 95 -0.52 -0.73 10.62
N ILE A 96 0.17 -0.19 11.62
CA ILE A 96 1.57 0.17 11.52
C ILE A 96 2.33 -0.40 12.71
N TRP A 97 3.54 -0.89 12.46
CA TRP A 97 4.48 -1.31 13.48
C TRP A 97 5.68 -0.37 13.52
N ILE A 98 5.84 0.31 14.66
CA ILE A 98 6.94 1.24 14.91
C ILE A 98 8.09 0.51 15.58
N SER A 99 9.27 0.55 14.97
CA SER A 99 10.54 0.13 15.56
C SER A 99 11.34 1.34 16.03
N LYS A 100 12.57 1.14 16.50
CA LYS A 100 13.42 2.24 17.00
C LYS A 100 13.79 3.28 15.94
N LEU A 101 14.00 2.83 14.71
CA LEU A 101 14.51 3.65 13.61
C LEU A 101 13.65 3.53 12.35
N SER A 102 12.79 2.51 12.27
CA SER A 102 12.03 2.18 11.07
C SER A 102 10.57 1.93 11.40
N ILE A 103 9.75 2.02 10.37
CA ILE A 103 8.32 1.75 10.41
C ILE A 103 8.02 0.62 9.45
N ASN A 104 7.09 -0.26 9.81
CA ASN A 104 6.58 -1.31 8.94
C ASN A 104 5.07 -1.19 8.79
N LEU A 105 4.59 -1.27 7.56
CA LEU A 105 3.16 -1.32 7.27
C LEU A 105 2.64 -2.75 7.47
N MET A 106 1.67 -2.94 8.36
CA MET A 106 1.09 -4.23 8.71
C MET A 106 -0.05 -4.62 7.76
N VAL A 107 0.22 -4.51 6.46
CA VAL A 107 -0.72 -4.82 5.36
C VAL A 107 -0.08 -5.87 4.45
N ASP A 108 -0.86 -6.88 4.09
CA ASP A 108 -0.37 -7.97 3.26
C ASP A 108 0.03 -7.53 1.85
N LYS A 109 0.91 -8.28 1.19
CA LYS A 109 1.39 -7.94 -0.17
C LYS A 109 0.24 -7.82 -1.18
N LYS A 110 -0.76 -8.71 -1.08
CA LYS A 110 -1.94 -8.71 -1.96
C LYS A 110 -2.85 -7.53 -1.66
N GLU A 111 -3.11 -7.24 -0.39
CA GLU A 111 -3.90 -6.09 0.03
C GLU A 111 -3.26 -4.77 -0.38
N ARG A 112 -1.93 -4.64 -0.24
CA ARG A 112 -1.21 -3.44 -0.69
C ARG A 112 -1.42 -3.18 -2.18
N LYS A 113 -1.41 -4.23 -3.00
CA LYS A 113 -1.72 -4.14 -4.43
C LYS A 113 -3.17 -3.75 -4.71
N VAL A 114 -4.13 -4.27 -3.94
CA VAL A 114 -5.55 -3.91 -4.11
C VAL A 114 -5.79 -2.46 -3.69
N LEU A 115 -5.21 -2.05 -2.56
CA LEU A 115 -5.27 -0.68 -2.06
C LEU A 115 -4.62 0.29 -3.04
N SER A 116 -3.49 -0.08 -3.65
CA SER A 116 -2.82 0.81 -4.59
C SER A 116 -3.67 1.08 -5.83
N LEU A 117 -4.26 0.03 -6.40
CA LEU A 117 -5.20 0.13 -7.50
C LEU A 117 -6.44 0.94 -7.13
N ARG A 118 -6.95 0.81 -5.90
CA ARG A 118 -8.15 1.52 -5.45
C ARG A 118 -7.89 3.02 -5.24
N LEU A 119 -6.74 3.38 -4.68
CA LEU A 119 -6.42 4.76 -4.31
C LEU A 119 -5.82 5.57 -5.47
N TRP A 120 -4.96 4.95 -6.27
CA TRP A 120 -4.20 5.63 -7.33
C TRP A 120 -4.52 5.12 -8.74
N GLY A 121 -5.30 4.03 -8.89
CA GLY A 121 -5.55 3.42 -10.20
C GLY A 121 -4.34 2.69 -10.80
N GLU A 122 -3.20 2.67 -10.09
CA GLU A 122 -1.94 2.07 -10.52
C GLU A 122 -1.31 1.22 -9.42
N ASP A 123 -0.57 0.19 -9.82
CA ASP A 123 0.11 -0.69 -8.88
C ASP A 123 1.50 -0.13 -8.51
N ILE A 124 1.53 0.71 -7.47
CA ILE A 124 2.78 1.30 -6.92
C ILE A 124 3.68 0.29 -6.21
N THR A 125 3.20 -0.95 -5.99
CA THR A 125 3.95 -2.01 -5.31
C THR A 125 4.85 -2.80 -6.26
N LEU A 126 4.81 -2.50 -7.56
CA LEU A 126 5.65 -3.16 -8.54
C LEU A 126 6.98 -2.45 -8.67
N ASN A 127 8.06 -3.23 -8.67
CA ASN A 127 9.35 -2.73 -9.09
C ASN A 127 9.36 -2.72 -10.63
N PRO A 128 9.68 -1.59 -11.30
CA PRO A 128 9.67 -1.52 -12.77
C PRO A 128 10.70 -2.46 -13.44
N ASN A 129 11.61 -3.03 -12.66
CA ASN A 129 12.71 -3.87 -13.13
C ASN A 129 12.48 -5.39 -13.04
N THR A 130 11.32 -5.86 -12.56
CA THR A 130 11.04 -7.30 -12.47
C THR A 130 10.43 -7.80 -13.79
N GLU A 131 11.06 -8.81 -14.41
CA GLU A 131 10.70 -9.35 -15.74
C GLU A 131 9.24 -9.84 -15.84
N ASP A 132 8.66 -10.29 -14.72
CA ASP A 132 7.26 -10.74 -14.61
C ASP A 132 6.22 -9.64 -14.97
N THR A 133 6.59 -8.37 -14.80
CA THR A 133 5.72 -7.21 -15.09
C THR A 133 5.66 -6.91 -16.59
N ARG A 134 6.77 -7.09 -17.32
CA ARG A 134 6.76 -6.98 -18.80
C ARG A 134 5.88 -8.06 -19.41
N ALA A 135 5.98 -9.30 -18.93
CA ALA A 135 5.19 -10.41 -19.44
C ALA A 135 3.67 -10.18 -19.28
N SER A 136 3.23 -9.73 -18.10
CA SER A 136 1.80 -9.50 -17.83
C SER A 136 1.23 -8.28 -18.59
N CYS A 137 1.97 -7.18 -18.69
CA CYS A 137 1.55 -5.99 -19.44
C CYS A 137 1.61 -6.19 -20.97
N LEU A 138 2.58 -6.96 -21.47
CA LEU A 138 2.65 -7.33 -22.89
C LEU A 138 1.50 -8.28 -23.26
N ALA A 139 1.18 -9.25 -22.41
CA ALA A 139 0.06 -10.16 -22.63
C ALA A 139 -1.29 -9.44 -22.68
N ALA A 140 -1.54 -8.48 -21.78
CA ALA A 140 -2.76 -7.68 -21.79
C ALA A 140 -2.89 -6.80 -23.05
N LYS A 141 -1.78 -6.22 -23.52
CA LYS A 141 -1.75 -5.41 -24.76
C LYS A 141 -1.90 -6.27 -26.02
N ASP A 142 -1.31 -7.46 -26.05
CA ASP A 142 -1.41 -8.38 -27.19
C ASP A 142 -2.82 -8.97 -27.31
N TRP A 143 -3.54 -9.26 -26.22
CA TRP A 143 -4.93 -9.71 -26.31
C TRP A 143 -5.86 -8.65 -26.90
N ILE A 144 -5.70 -7.37 -26.53
CA ILE A 144 -6.46 -6.28 -27.14
C ILE A 144 -6.13 -6.16 -28.64
N ARG A 145 -4.84 -6.29 -29.01
CA ARG A 145 -4.41 -6.25 -30.41
C ARG A 145 -4.94 -7.42 -31.23
N ILE A 146 -4.92 -8.64 -30.66
CA ILE A 146 -5.44 -9.87 -31.28
C ILE A 146 -6.95 -9.76 -31.46
N LEU A 147 -7.70 -9.31 -30.45
CA LEU A 147 -9.14 -9.10 -30.57
C LEU A 147 -9.48 -8.05 -31.64
N THR A 148 -8.72 -6.96 -31.68
CA THR A 148 -8.88 -5.92 -32.71
C THR A 148 -8.58 -6.46 -34.12
N GLN A 149 -7.54 -7.30 -34.26
CA GLN A 149 -7.18 -7.93 -35.53
C GLN A 149 -8.21 -8.97 -36.00
N ILE A 150 -8.79 -9.75 -35.08
CA ILE A 150 -9.85 -10.72 -35.36
C ILE A 150 -11.15 -10.02 -35.78
N LEU A 151 -11.50 -8.91 -35.11
CA LEU A 151 -12.68 -8.10 -35.44
C LEU A 151 -12.53 -7.38 -36.80
N LEU A 152 -11.32 -6.94 -37.15
CA LEU A 152 -11.05 -6.22 -38.41
C LEU A 152 -10.80 -7.14 -39.61
N ASN A 153 -10.33 -8.38 -39.43
CA ASN A 153 -10.08 -9.29 -40.55
C ASN A 153 -10.27 -10.79 -40.19
N PRO A 154 -11.52 -11.28 -40.17
CA PRO A 154 -11.84 -12.63 -39.71
C PRO A 154 -11.31 -13.76 -40.62
N LYS A 155 -11.00 -13.47 -41.90
CA LYS A 155 -10.57 -14.49 -42.87
C LYS A 155 -9.09 -14.90 -42.73
N ALA A 156 -8.26 -14.05 -42.13
CA ALA A 156 -6.82 -14.30 -42.01
C ALA A 156 -6.45 -15.30 -40.89
N TRP A 157 -7.29 -15.43 -39.86
CA TRP A 157 -6.99 -16.27 -38.69
C TRP A 157 -7.23 -17.77 -38.95
N ILE A 158 -8.21 -18.10 -39.80
CA ILE A 158 -8.56 -19.49 -40.15
C ILE A 158 -7.43 -20.18 -40.96
N ALA A 159 -6.65 -19.42 -41.74
CA ALA A 159 -5.55 -19.96 -42.52
C ALA A 159 -4.29 -20.28 -41.68
N SER A 160 -4.16 -19.70 -40.49
CA SER A 160 -2.98 -19.83 -39.62
C SER A 160 -3.04 -21.01 -38.65
N THR A 161 -4.21 -21.60 -38.42
CA THR A 161 -4.45 -22.59 -37.36
C THR A 161 -4.49 -24.04 -37.85
N ASN A 162 -4.30 -24.27 -39.16
CA ASN A 162 -4.27 -25.62 -39.71
C ASN A 162 -2.89 -25.93 -40.30
N PRO A 163 -1.95 -26.50 -39.51
CA PRO A 163 -0.74 -27.05 -40.08
C PRO A 163 -1.11 -28.32 -40.87
N LYS A 164 -0.74 -28.36 -42.14
CA LYS A 164 -0.76 -29.60 -42.93
C LYS A 164 0.27 -30.59 -42.40
#